data_AF-A0A3C0NTN4-F1
#
_entry.id   AF-A0A3C0NTN4-F1
#
_cell.length_a   1.000
_cell.length_b   1.000
_cell.length_c   1.000
_cell.angle_alpha   90.00
_cell.angle_beta   90.00
_cell.angle_gamma   90.00
#
_symmetry.space_group_name_H-M   'P 1'
#
loop_
_entity.id
_entity.type
_entity.pdbx_description
1 polymer ?
#
loop_
_entity_poly.entity_id
_entity_poly.type
_entity_poly.pdbx_seq_one_letter_code
_entity_poly.pdbx_strand_id
1 'polypeptide(L)'
;MTTIDQTAFGKLDAEKRLQNPVLKEETKKPGRFGFRGELAIKFAEQLADEARPPEITADQIMAIANEGEKGIPFLCGYLLSFGYLNLVTEALGDALMPEGKYFMFCNNIDLLKKYTVKMGGATFYILPLDESTVNNEILELLRIEKGDLKKLDTASKLDIIADKALQFSANYPEITYEEGLKLMGPVRNPNENRPV
;
A
#
# COMPACT_ATOMS: atom_id res chain seq x y z
N MET A 1 -15.47 -18.43 8.64
CA MET A 1 -14.55 -18.22 7.51
C MET A 1 -14.89 -16.87 6.97
N THR A 2 -13.94 -15.95 6.97
CA THR A 2 -14.17 -14.59 6.49
C THR A 2 -13.92 -14.55 5.00
N THR A 3 -14.92 -14.14 4.22
CA THR A 3 -14.81 -14.04 2.75
C THR A 3 -14.54 -12.60 2.32
N ILE A 4 -13.93 -12.43 1.15
CA ILE A 4 -13.47 -11.12 0.68
C ILE A 4 -14.61 -10.10 0.53
N ASP A 5 -15.79 -10.56 0.13
CA ASP A 5 -17.01 -9.77 -0.06
C ASP A 5 -17.62 -9.24 1.26
N GLN A 6 -17.21 -9.80 2.39
CA GLN A 6 -17.60 -9.30 3.73
C GLN A 6 -16.66 -8.21 4.26
N THR A 7 -15.67 -7.80 3.45
CA THR A 7 -14.66 -6.81 3.83
C THR A 7 -14.57 -5.68 2.81
N ALA A 8 -13.86 -4.60 3.16
CA ALA A 8 -13.58 -3.49 2.24
C ALA A 8 -12.86 -3.90 0.93
N PHE A 9 -12.23 -5.07 0.89
CA PHE A 9 -11.62 -5.60 -0.34
C PHE A 9 -12.63 -6.07 -1.38
N GLY A 10 -13.87 -6.40 -1.01
CA GLY A 10 -14.86 -6.95 -1.93
C GLY A 10 -15.11 -6.07 -3.16
N LYS A 11 -15.28 -4.76 -2.94
CA LYS A 11 -15.44 -3.77 -4.04
C LYS A 11 -14.18 -3.70 -4.91
N LEU A 12 -13.01 -3.59 -4.29
CA LEU A 12 -11.73 -3.50 -5.01
C LEU A 12 -11.47 -4.77 -5.85
N ASP A 13 -11.87 -5.94 -5.36
CA ASP A 13 -11.75 -7.20 -6.09
C ASP A 13 -12.72 -7.28 -7.27
N ALA A 14 -13.99 -6.88 -7.06
CA ALA A 14 -14.99 -6.82 -8.12
C ALA A 14 -14.60 -5.85 -9.24
N GLU A 15 -13.95 -4.73 -8.88
CA GLU A 15 -13.37 -3.76 -9.82
C GLU A 15 -12.04 -4.21 -10.44
N LYS A 16 -11.58 -5.45 -10.14
CA LYS A 16 -10.30 -6.00 -10.60
C LYS A 16 -9.10 -5.13 -10.24
N ARG A 17 -9.13 -4.48 -9.07
CA ARG A 17 -8.00 -3.65 -8.60
C ARG A 17 -6.93 -4.47 -7.88
N LEU A 18 -7.32 -5.57 -7.25
CA LEU A 18 -6.41 -6.46 -6.51
C LEU A 18 -5.71 -7.40 -7.50
N GLN A 19 -4.46 -7.08 -7.84
CA GLN A 19 -3.68 -7.75 -8.87
C GLN A 19 -2.52 -8.56 -8.27
N ASN A 20 -2.07 -9.57 -9.01
CA ASN A 20 -0.88 -10.37 -8.71
C ASN A 20 -0.74 -10.78 -7.22
N PRO A 21 -1.77 -11.42 -6.63
CA PRO A 21 -1.76 -11.72 -5.21
C PRO A 21 -0.72 -12.78 -4.85
N VAL A 22 0.15 -12.44 -3.90
CA VAL A 22 0.94 -13.38 -3.10
C VAL A 22 0.14 -13.85 -1.88
N LEU A 23 -0.81 -13.04 -1.42
CA LEU A 23 -1.79 -13.37 -0.38
C LEU A 23 -3.12 -12.72 -0.76
N LYS A 24 -4.22 -13.48 -0.71
CA LYS A 24 -5.60 -12.98 -0.86
C LYS A 24 -6.54 -13.97 -0.19
N GLU A 25 -6.49 -14.04 1.13
CA GLU A 25 -7.21 -15.02 1.94
C GLU A 25 -7.41 -14.51 3.39
N GLU A 26 -8.17 -15.26 4.19
CA GLU A 26 -8.26 -15.01 5.63
C GLU A 26 -6.90 -15.16 6.31
N THR A 27 -6.64 -14.30 7.29
CA THR A 27 -5.39 -14.35 8.08
C THR A 27 -5.53 -15.29 9.27
N LYS A 28 -4.54 -15.33 10.17
CA LYS A 28 -4.66 -16.15 11.40
C LYS A 28 -5.51 -15.47 12.45
N LYS A 29 -5.83 -14.18 12.28
CA LYS A 29 -6.77 -13.48 13.14
C LYS A 29 -8.22 -13.68 12.67
N PRO A 30 -9.13 -14.12 13.57
CA PRO A 30 -10.54 -14.23 13.25
C PRO A 30 -11.10 -12.90 12.72
N GLY A 31 -11.89 -12.96 11.65
CA GLY A 31 -12.52 -11.79 11.07
C GLY A 31 -11.61 -10.95 10.16
N ARG A 32 -10.33 -11.28 10.01
CA ARG A 32 -9.38 -10.47 9.22
C ARG A 32 -9.02 -11.15 7.91
N PHE A 33 -9.16 -10.40 6.83
CA PHE A 33 -8.73 -10.77 5.48
C PHE A 33 -7.45 -10.02 5.10
N GLY A 34 -6.50 -10.72 4.50
CA GLY A 34 -5.20 -10.19 4.13
C GLY A 34 -5.01 -10.12 2.62
N PHE A 35 -4.42 -9.02 2.15
CA PHE A 35 -4.00 -8.88 0.77
C PHE A 35 -2.51 -8.51 0.69
N ARG A 36 -1.76 -9.23 -0.13
CA ARG A 36 -0.42 -8.85 -0.58
C ARG A 36 -0.30 -9.03 -2.09
N GLY A 37 0.13 -8.01 -2.81
CA GLY A 37 0.19 -8.05 -4.28
C GLY A 37 0.40 -6.65 -4.87
N GLU A 38 -0.37 -6.34 -5.89
CA GLU A 38 -0.38 -5.04 -6.57
C GLU A 38 -1.80 -4.45 -6.57
N LEU A 39 -1.89 -3.12 -6.60
CA LEU A 39 -3.15 -2.40 -6.70
C LEU A 39 -3.19 -1.65 -8.04
N ALA A 40 -4.14 -1.99 -8.90
CA ALA A 40 -4.42 -1.20 -10.10
C ALA A 40 -5.07 0.13 -9.71
N ILE A 41 -4.33 1.23 -9.91
CA ILE A 41 -4.79 2.58 -9.56
C ILE A 41 -5.26 3.36 -10.80
N LYS A 42 -4.84 2.96 -12.00
CA LYS A 42 -5.39 3.44 -13.27
C LYS A 42 -5.45 2.30 -14.30
N PHE A 43 -6.63 2.07 -14.87
CA PHE A 43 -6.81 1.10 -15.96
C PHE A 43 -6.54 1.77 -17.30
N ALA A 44 -5.97 1.01 -18.24
CA ALA A 44 -5.85 1.45 -19.63
C ALA A 44 -7.24 1.57 -20.28
N GLU A 45 -7.41 2.47 -21.25
CA GLU A 45 -8.61 2.52 -22.06
C GLU A 45 -8.85 1.18 -22.77
N GLN A 46 -10.06 0.65 -22.63
CA GLN A 46 -10.44 -0.64 -23.19
C GLN A 46 -10.61 -0.52 -24.70
N LEU A 47 -9.64 -1.03 -25.46
CA LEU A 47 -9.77 -1.22 -26.91
C LEU A 47 -10.05 -2.71 -27.15
N ALA A 48 -11.32 -3.04 -27.42
CA ALA A 48 -11.81 -4.39 -27.71
C ALA A 48 -11.67 -5.42 -26.56
N ASP A 49 -11.86 -6.70 -26.87
CA ASP A 49 -11.94 -7.83 -25.92
C ASP A 49 -10.59 -8.27 -25.32
N GLU A 50 -9.51 -7.50 -25.52
CA GLU A 50 -8.20 -7.82 -24.97
C GLU A 50 -8.05 -7.26 -23.55
N ALA A 51 -7.86 -8.14 -22.56
CA ALA A 51 -7.55 -7.75 -21.20
C ALA A 51 -6.16 -7.10 -21.16
N ARG A 52 -6.12 -5.77 -20.99
CA ARG A 52 -4.88 -5.01 -20.88
C ARG A 52 -4.42 -4.90 -19.43
N PRO A 53 -3.10 -4.90 -19.17
CA PRO A 53 -2.60 -4.56 -17.86
C PRO A 53 -3.03 -3.14 -17.46
N PRO A 54 -3.11 -2.83 -16.16
CA PRO A 54 -3.31 -1.47 -15.69
C PRO A 54 -2.25 -0.52 -16.27
N GLU A 55 -2.65 0.72 -16.54
CA GLU A 55 -1.71 1.77 -16.97
C GLU A 55 -0.77 2.16 -15.82
N ILE A 56 -1.30 2.20 -14.60
CA ILE A 56 -0.55 2.55 -13.40
C ILE A 56 -0.95 1.63 -12.25
N THR A 57 0.06 1.09 -11.57
CA THR A 57 -0.08 0.27 -10.37
C THR A 57 0.60 0.93 -9.16
N ALA A 58 0.12 0.58 -7.97
CA ALA A 58 0.88 0.66 -6.74
C ALA A 58 1.34 -0.76 -6.38
N ASP A 59 2.64 -0.96 -6.16
CA ASP A 59 3.22 -2.31 -6.08
C ASP A 59 3.54 -2.70 -4.64
N GLN A 60 3.87 -3.98 -4.43
CA GLN A 60 4.28 -4.52 -3.11
C GLN A 60 3.29 -4.18 -2.00
N ILE A 61 2.00 -4.16 -2.32
CA ILE A 61 0.93 -3.84 -1.40
C ILE A 61 0.92 -4.86 -0.27
N MET A 62 0.71 -4.38 0.94
CA MET A 62 0.36 -5.16 2.12
C MET A 62 -0.79 -4.45 2.80
N ALA A 63 -1.96 -5.10 2.86
CA ALA A 63 -3.15 -4.50 3.44
C ALA A 63 -3.97 -5.54 4.19
N ILE A 64 -4.72 -5.09 5.19
CA ILE A 64 -5.73 -5.90 5.87
C ILE A 64 -7.09 -5.21 5.82
N ALA A 65 -8.15 -6.00 5.83
CA ALA A 65 -9.52 -5.54 6.04
C ALA A 65 -10.22 -6.51 7.00
N ASN A 66 -11.13 -5.99 7.82
CA ASN A 66 -11.87 -6.81 8.76
C ASN A 66 -13.33 -6.99 8.30
N GLU A 67 -13.91 -8.11 8.67
CA GLU A 67 -15.31 -8.45 8.43
C GLU A 67 -16.23 -7.39 9.03
N GLY A 68 -17.13 -6.83 8.22
CA GLY A 68 -18.08 -5.80 8.64
C GLY A 68 -17.51 -4.38 8.79
N GLU A 69 -16.19 -4.19 8.68
CA GLU A 69 -15.60 -2.86 8.60
C GLU A 69 -15.74 -2.29 7.18
N LYS A 70 -16.07 -1.00 7.09
CA LYS A 70 -16.32 -0.34 5.79
C LYS A 70 -15.05 -0.06 4.99
N GLY A 71 -13.91 0.07 5.65
CA GLY A 71 -12.67 0.44 4.99
C GLY A 71 -11.46 -0.38 5.43
N ILE A 72 -10.30 0.04 4.94
CA ILE A 72 -9.02 -0.66 5.08
C ILE A 72 -8.25 -0.02 6.24
N PRO A 73 -8.13 -0.68 7.40
CA PRO A 73 -7.45 -0.11 8.56
C PRO A 73 -5.93 0.00 8.39
N PHE A 74 -5.31 -0.81 7.53
CA PHE A 74 -3.89 -0.73 7.23
C PHE A 74 -3.61 -1.05 5.76
N LEU A 75 -2.78 -0.22 5.13
CA LEU A 75 -2.20 -0.47 3.82
C LEU A 75 -0.80 0.16 3.73
N CYS A 76 0.18 -0.58 3.24
CA CYS A 76 1.41 -0.01 2.72
C CYS A 76 1.70 -0.49 1.31
N GLY A 77 2.51 0.27 0.57
CA GLY A 77 2.83 -0.04 -0.82
C GLY A 77 3.89 0.89 -1.39
N TYR A 78 4.35 0.53 -2.59
CA TYR A 78 5.31 1.27 -3.38
C TYR A 78 4.61 2.09 -4.46
N LEU A 79 5.07 3.33 -4.63
CA LEU A 79 4.69 4.17 -5.76
C LEU A 79 5.93 4.58 -6.55
N LEU A 80 5.88 4.34 -7.86
CA LEU A 80 6.90 4.80 -8.79
C LEU A 80 7.01 6.34 -8.80
N SER A 81 5.92 7.04 -8.51
CA SER A 81 5.91 8.49 -8.33
C SER A 81 5.00 8.88 -7.18
N PHE A 82 5.45 9.79 -6.33
CA PHE A 82 4.59 10.50 -5.37
C PHE A 82 3.38 11.13 -6.07
N GLY A 83 3.55 11.58 -7.32
CA GLY A 83 2.48 12.16 -8.12
C GLY A 83 1.28 11.23 -8.32
N TYR A 84 1.40 9.92 -8.12
CA TYR A 84 0.29 8.97 -8.25
C TYR A 84 -0.57 8.85 -6.98
N LEU A 85 -0.27 9.59 -5.91
CA LEU A 85 -1.03 9.53 -4.67
C LEU A 85 -2.51 9.87 -4.87
N ASN A 86 -2.85 10.82 -5.76
CA ASN A 86 -4.24 11.15 -6.07
C ASN A 86 -4.98 9.95 -6.67
N LEU A 87 -4.34 9.22 -7.59
CA LEU A 87 -4.90 8.02 -8.20
C LEU A 87 -5.09 6.90 -7.17
N VAL A 88 -4.19 6.78 -6.18
CA VAL A 88 -4.37 5.86 -5.04
C VAL A 88 -5.64 6.23 -4.27
N THR A 89 -5.85 7.52 -3.97
CA THR A 89 -7.04 7.94 -3.23
C THR A 89 -8.33 7.76 -4.02
N GLU A 90 -8.32 8.00 -5.32
CA GLU A 90 -9.45 7.74 -6.21
C GLU A 90 -9.76 6.25 -6.30
N ALA A 91 -8.73 5.40 -6.41
CA ALA A 91 -8.87 3.95 -6.50
C ALA A 91 -9.39 3.32 -5.21
N LEU A 92 -8.99 3.83 -4.04
CA LEU A 92 -9.46 3.33 -2.75
C LEU A 92 -10.83 3.89 -2.38
N GLY A 93 -11.11 5.16 -2.71
CA GLY A 93 -12.39 5.82 -2.46
C GLY A 93 -12.87 5.63 -1.01
N ASP A 94 -14.10 5.16 -0.84
CA ASP A 94 -14.72 4.92 0.47
C ASP A 94 -14.05 3.82 1.31
N ALA A 95 -13.07 3.09 0.76
CA ALA A 95 -12.26 2.16 1.54
C ALA A 95 -11.22 2.90 2.42
N LEU A 96 -10.99 4.20 2.21
CA LEU A 96 -10.17 5.03 3.09
C LEU A 96 -10.95 5.41 4.35
N MET A 97 -10.27 5.32 5.50
CA MET A 97 -10.83 5.67 6.81
C MET A 97 -9.90 6.69 7.50
N PRO A 98 -10.44 7.70 8.22
CA PRO A 98 -9.64 8.70 8.92
C PRO A 98 -8.60 8.12 9.89
N GLU A 99 -8.95 7.02 10.56
CA GLU A 99 -8.13 6.31 11.55
C GLU A 99 -7.17 5.27 10.94
N GLY A 100 -7.27 5.03 9.62
CA GLY A 100 -6.45 4.05 8.92
C GLY A 100 -4.97 4.44 8.90
N LYS A 101 -4.11 3.43 8.72
CA LYS A 101 -2.66 3.58 8.64
C LYS A 101 -2.16 3.29 7.23
N TYR A 102 -1.90 4.35 6.50
CA TYR A 102 -1.50 4.30 5.09
C TYR A 102 -0.05 4.74 4.92
N PHE A 103 0.79 3.86 4.37
CA PHE A 103 2.22 4.15 4.16
C PHE A 103 2.59 3.99 2.69
N MET A 104 2.91 5.09 2.01
CA MET A 104 3.35 5.07 0.63
C MET A 104 4.86 5.30 0.56
N PHE A 105 5.56 4.28 0.12
CA PHE A 105 6.99 4.31 -0.16
C PHE A 105 7.19 4.77 -1.60
N CYS A 106 7.62 6.01 -1.78
CA CYS A 106 7.73 6.66 -3.06
C CYS A 106 9.17 6.67 -3.58
N ASN A 107 9.34 6.33 -4.85
CA ASN A 107 10.63 6.32 -5.52
C ASN A 107 11.27 7.72 -5.61
N ASN A 108 10.49 8.71 -6.02
CA ASN A 108 11.00 9.99 -6.47
C ASN A 108 10.91 11.09 -5.40
N ILE A 109 11.05 10.74 -4.12
CA ILE A 109 11.16 11.72 -3.04
C ILE A 109 12.59 11.73 -2.49
N ASP A 110 12.99 12.83 -1.86
CA ASP A 110 14.30 12.95 -1.22
C ASP A 110 14.45 11.88 -0.12
N LEU A 111 15.55 11.12 -0.16
CA LEU A 111 15.83 9.98 0.71
C LEU A 111 15.93 10.35 2.20
N LEU A 112 16.14 11.62 2.52
CA LEU A 112 16.22 12.15 3.88
C LEU A 112 14.90 12.72 4.39
N LYS A 113 13.88 12.80 3.52
CA LYS A 113 12.60 13.42 3.86
C LYS A 113 11.54 12.37 4.17
N LYS A 114 10.73 12.69 5.17
CA LYS A 114 9.51 11.96 5.53
C LYS A 114 8.47 13.02 5.82
N TYR A 115 7.24 12.82 5.34
CA TYR A 115 6.15 13.76 5.56
C TYR A 115 4.82 13.03 5.63
N THR A 116 3.79 13.76 6.05
CA THR A 116 2.41 13.29 5.99
C THR A 116 1.62 14.12 4.99
N VAL A 117 0.67 13.49 4.30
CA VAL A 117 -0.26 14.16 3.38
C VAL A 117 -1.67 13.74 3.74
N LYS A 118 -2.56 14.71 3.92
CA LYS A 118 -4.00 14.48 4.10
C LYS A 118 -4.71 14.51 2.76
N MET A 119 -5.35 13.41 2.37
CA MET A 119 -6.09 13.32 1.12
C MET A 119 -7.11 12.17 1.18
N GLY A 120 -8.24 12.31 0.48
CA GLY A 120 -9.29 11.28 0.48
C GLY A 120 -9.87 10.97 1.87
N GLY A 121 -9.86 11.93 2.79
CA GLY A 121 -10.33 11.73 4.17
C GLY A 121 -9.37 10.97 5.09
N ALA A 122 -8.18 10.59 4.61
CA ALA A 122 -7.17 9.85 5.35
C ALA A 122 -5.83 10.61 5.44
N THR A 123 -4.93 10.13 6.30
CA THR A 123 -3.55 10.61 6.37
C THR A 123 -2.60 9.53 5.87
N PHE A 124 -1.77 9.90 4.89
CA PHE A 124 -0.72 9.05 4.33
C PHE A 124 0.64 9.44 4.92
N TYR A 125 1.38 8.45 5.40
CA TYR A 125 2.81 8.56 5.66
C TYR A 125 3.57 8.37 4.35
N ILE A 126 4.27 9.40 3.91
CA ILE A 126 5.05 9.38 2.68
C ILE A 126 6.52 9.20 3.03
N LEU A 127 7.10 8.14 2.49
CA LEU A 127 8.41 7.62 2.85
C LEU A 127 9.24 7.38 1.59
N PRO A 128 10.56 7.60 1.62
CA PRO A 128 11.40 7.35 0.47
C PRO A 128 11.65 5.84 0.30
N LEU A 129 11.78 5.39 -0.95
CA LEU A 129 12.29 4.05 -1.24
C LEU A 129 13.15 4.07 -2.51
N ASP A 130 14.34 3.51 -2.39
CA ASP A 130 15.33 3.45 -3.48
C ASP A 130 15.58 1.99 -3.92
N GLU A 131 16.62 1.34 -3.40
CA GLU A 131 17.02 -0.03 -3.77
C GLU A 131 16.46 -1.12 -2.84
N SER A 132 15.64 -0.74 -1.87
CA SER A 132 15.05 -1.66 -0.87
C SER A 132 13.69 -2.22 -1.33
N THR A 133 12.97 -2.87 -0.42
CA THR A 133 11.59 -3.35 -0.65
C THR A 133 10.67 -2.77 0.40
N VAL A 134 9.39 -2.59 0.07
CA VAL A 134 8.37 -2.15 1.05
C VAL A 134 8.37 -3.06 2.27
N ASN A 135 8.59 -4.37 2.06
CA ASN A 135 8.71 -5.33 3.15
C ASN A 135 9.89 -5.03 4.07
N ASN A 136 11.07 -4.69 3.56
CA ASN A 136 12.20 -4.34 4.43
C ASN A 136 11.96 -3.01 5.16
N GLU A 137 11.52 -1.99 4.43
CA GLU A 137 11.33 -0.64 4.96
C GLU A 137 10.23 -0.59 6.04
N ILE A 138 9.12 -1.30 5.83
CA ILE A 138 8.04 -1.33 6.83
C ILE A 138 8.47 -2.08 8.10
N LEU A 139 9.27 -3.14 7.99
CA LEU A 139 9.78 -3.85 9.16
C LEU A 139 10.74 -2.96 9.96
N GLU A 140 11.62 -2.24 9.28
CA GLU A 140 12.52 -1.29 9.93
C GLU A 140 11.75 -0.15 10.61
N LEU A 141 10.78 0.45 9.90
CA LEU A 141 9.94 1.52 10.42
C LEU A 141 9.19 1.09 11.70
N LEU A 142 8.67 -0.14 11.70
CA LEU A 142 7.91 -0.71 12.81
C LEU A 142 8.79 -1.41 13.86
N ARG A 143 10.12 -1.42 13.68
CA ARG A 143 11.09 -2.09 14.55
C ARG A 143 10.76 -3.58 14.75
N ILE A 144 10.43 -4.27 13.65
CA ILE A 144 10.19 -5.71 13.63
C ILE A 144 11.45 -6.41 13.16
N GLU A 145 11.96 -7.32 14.00
CA GLU A 145 13.14 -8.10 13.67
C GLU A 145 12.81 -9.18 12.63
N LYS A 146 13.60 -9.27 11.55
CA LYS A 146 13.41 -10.29 10.50
C LYS A 146 13.44 -11.72 11.07
N GLY A 147 14.21 -11.93 12.15
CA GLY A 147 14.31 -13.21 12.85
C GLY A 147 12.96 -13.73 13.36
N ASP A 148 12.11 -12.82 13.85
CA ASP A 148 10.79 -13.15 14.41
C ASP A 148 9.82 -13.67 13.35
N LEU A 149 10.06 -13.31 12.07
CA LEU A 149 9.21 -13.67 10.95
C LEU A 149 9.64 -14.94 10.22
N LYS A 150 10.86 -15.46 10.44
CA LYS A 150 11.46 -16.51 9.59
C LYS A 150 10.62 -17.79 9.47
N LYS A 151 9.88 -18.17 10.51
CA LYS A 151 9.09 -19.42 10.55
C LYS A 151 7.60 -19.22 10.29
N LEU A 152 7.18 -18.00 9.98
CA LEU A 152 5.78 -17.64 9.80
C LEU A 152 5.37 -17.72 8.33
N ASP A 153 4.13 -18.14 8.09
CA ASP A 153 3.51 -18.05 6.77
C ASP A 153 3.19 -16.58 6.40
N THR A 154 2.82 -16.35 5.14
CA THR A 154 2.58 -15.00 4.61
C THR A 154 1.46 -14.28 5.37
N ALA A 155 0.40 -15.00 5.73
CA ALA A 155 -0.71 -14.49 6.52
C ALA A 155 -0.28 -14.06 7.93
N SER A 156 0.44 -14.92 8.66
CA SER A 156 0.90 -14.61 10.03
C SER A 156 1.91 -13.46 10.05
N LYS A 157 2.75 -13.33 9.01
CA LYS A 157 3.65 -12.18 8.85
C LYS A 157 2.86 -10.89 8.68
N LEU A 158 1.83 -10.91 7.83
CA LEU A 158 0.98 -9.75 7.60
C LEU A 158 0.24 -9.34 8.88
N ASP A 159 -0.21 -10.30 9.68
CA ASP A 159 -0.84 -10.02 10.98
C ASP A 159 0.07 -9.23 11.92
N ILE A 160 1.33 -9.66 12.06
CA ILE A 160 2.32 -8.98 12.92
C ILE A 160 2.62 -7.57 12.41
N ILE A 161 2.82 -7.42 11.09
CA ILE A 161 3.09 -6.12 10.46
C ILE A 161 1.90 -5.18 10.68
N ALA A 162 0.69 -5.62 10.37
CA ALA A 162 -0.52 -4.81 10.49
C ALA A 162 -0.77 -4.39 11.94
N ASP A 163 -0.63 -5.31 12.90
CA ASP A 163 -0.83 -4.99 14.32
C ASP A 163 0.14 -3.91 14.83
N LYS A 164 1.41 -4.01 14.44
CA LYS A 164 2.41 -2.99 14.78
C LYS A 164 2.13 -1.68 14.07
N ALA A 165 1.73 -1.74 12.80
CA ALA A 165 1.40 -0.55 12.01
C ALA A 165 0.19 0.21 12.56
N LEU A 166 -0.85 -0.49 13.02
CA LEU A 166 -2.04 0.12 13.63
C LEU A 166 -1.70 0.93 14.89
N GLN A 167 -0.62 0.59 15.58
CA GLN A 167 -0.11 1.31 16.75
C GLN A 167 0.90 2.40 16.38
N PHE A 168 1.31 2.49 15.12
CA PHE A 168 2.34 3.42 14.68
C PHE A 168 1.86 4.87 14.78
N SER A 169 2.71 5.73 15.31
CA SER A 169 2.59 7.18 15.22
C SER A 169 3.96 7.79 15.05
N ALA A 170 4.04 8.82 14.22
CA ALA A 170 5.21 9.64 14.05
C ALA A 170 4.76 11.07 13.74
N ASN A 171 5.52 12.04 14.24
CA ASN A 171 5.29 13.45 13.97
C ASN A 171 6.19 13.89 12.81
N TYR A 172 5.81 13.53 11.58
CA TYR A 172 6.47 14.06 10.38
C TYR A 172 5.80 15.36 9.94
N PRO A 173 6.54 16.28 9.28
CA PRO A 173 5.95 17.47 8.70
C PRO A 173 4.74 17.13 7.83
N GLU A 174 3.62 17.81 8.06
CA GLU A 174 2.45 17.74 7.18
C GLU A 174 2.67 18.68 6.00
N ILE A 175 2.44 18.18 4.78
CA ILE A 175 2.46 18.97 3.56
C ILE A 175 1.19 18.71 2.75
N THR A 176 0.83 19.66 1.90
CA THR A 176 -0.21 19.48 0.88
C THR A 176 0.29 18.58 -0.25
N TYR A 177 -0.65 18.00 -1.01
CA TYR A 177 -0.29 17.23 -2.21
C TYR A 177 0.43 18.11 -3.24
N GLU A 178 -0.01 19.36 -3.43
CA GLU A 178 0.58 20.33 -4.34
C GLU A 178 2.01 20.72 -3.95
N GLU A 179 2.32 20.80 -2.65
CA GLU A 179 3.70 20.98 -2.16
C GLU A 179 4.53 19.74 -2.45
N GLY A 180 4.00 18.55 -2.20
CA GLY A 180 4.69 17.29 -2.53
C GLY A 180 5.03 17.17 -4.01
N LEU A 181 4.14 17.61 -4.91
CA LEU A 181 4.39 17.65 -6.36
C LEU A 181 5.55 18.59 -6.75
N LYS A 182 5.80 19.65 -5.96
CA LYS A 182 6.94 20.56 -6.17
C LYS A 182 8.24 20.01 -5.58
N LEU A 183 8.15 19.17 -4.55
CA LEU A 183 9.28 18.57 -3.85
C LEU A 183 9.79 17.27 -4.49
N MET A 184 8.92 16.54 -5.18
CA MET A 184 9.30 15.28 -5.82
C MET A 184 10.37 15.52 -6.91
N GLY A 185 11.34 14.63 -6.97
CA GLY A 185 12.33 14.58 -8.03
C GLY A 185 11.83 13.81 -9.27
N PRO A 186 12.70 13.63 -10.28
CA PRO A 186 12.42 12.72 -11.38
C PRO A 186 12.29 11.27 -10.87
N VAL A 187 11.47 10.47 -11.56
CA VAL A 187 11.40 9.02 -11.34
C VAL A 187 12.78 8.42 -11.64
N ARG A 188 13.32 7.67 -10.68
CA ARG A 188 14.56 6.90 -10.82
C ARG A 188 14.22 5.55 -11.44
N ASN A 189 15.05 5.08 -12.36
CA ASN A 189 14.81 3.79 -13.01
C ASN A 189 15.02 2.65 -11.98
N PRO A 190 13.96 1.89 -11.62
CA PRO A 190 14.08 0.83 -10.62
C PRO A 190 14.95 -0.36 -11.07
N ASN A 191 15.30 -0.42 -12.36
CA ASN A 191 16.08 -1.49 -12.96
C ASN A 191 17.52 -1.08 -13.32
N GLU A 192 17.95 0.16 -13.03
CA GLU A 192 19.25 0.70 -13.48
C GLU A 192 20.46 -0.13 -13.00
N ASN A 193 20.37 -0.72 -11.80
CA ASN A 193 21.45 -1.50 -11.18
C ASN A 193 21.16 -3.00 -11.06
N ARG A 194 20.10 -3.52 -11.70
CA ARG A 194 19.81 -4.97 -11.65
C ARG A 194 20.73 -5.71 -12.63
N PRO A 195 21.45 -6.76 -12.19
CA PRO A 195 22.18 -7.61 -13.12
C PRO A 195 21.19 -8.25 -14.11
N VAL A 196 21.51 -8.14 -15.40
CA VAL A 196 20.79 -8.78 -16.51
C VAL A 196 20.90 -10.30 -16.46
#